data_AF-A0A2H0SML6-F1
#
_entry.id   AF-A0A2H0SML6-F1
#
_cell.length_a   1.000
_cell.length_b   1.000
_cell.length_c   1.000
_cell.angle_alpha   90.00
_cell.angle_beta   90.00
_cell.angle_gamma   90.00
#
_symmetry.space_group_name_H-M   'P 1'
#
loop_
_entity.id
_entity.type
_entity.pdbx_description
1 polymer ?
#
loop_
_entity_poly.entity_id
_entity_poly.type
_entity_poly.pdbx_seq_one_letter_code
_entity_poly.pdbx_strand_id
1 'polypeptide(L)'
;MEFPEITVAANELWMQVLEFLEKSLSTLVSHCGECAIGPLQKDDVNRLVAEVRTSVIELGEDAEQHRILIQIFSKFEQEFLDGQFNSLESNFEERVLQVAGELNKVTIFQLMSTMIAGPESRHRGTNPTIHTARVICEWLLEASSRFTKENLTGENLWSFREELLAVMLHDLGKVLNPRFDGHHKISWTLARESVSALFAHFDLDSRSDDKVNFMISMHDMCGHIAAGRMPYSEVLEDFQRVDEDYMRSLFYVQLSDMRAIKAMPMSHKHENITIWSMLCFDLGFDELIDEMIKKFPQFSDILNRRLSFA
;
A
#
# COMPACT_ATOMS: atom_id res chain seq x y z
N MET A 1 0.46 23.73 21.11
CA MET A 1 -0.47 22.93 21.91
C MET A 1 0.21 21.58 22.03
N GLU A 2 0.78 21.29 23.20
CA GLU A 2 1.45 20.00 23.43
C GLU A 2 0.36 18.95 23.67
N PHE A 3 0.43 17.81 22.97
CA PHE A 3 -0.53 16.70 23.05
C PHE A 3 0.09 15.55 23.87
N PRO A 4 -0.17 15.45 25.19
CA PRO A 4 0.52 14.51 26.07
C PRO A 4 0.05 13.05 25.91
N GLU A 5 -1.08 12.82 25.24
CA GLU A 5 -1.65 11.48 25.03
C GLU A 5 -1.07 10.78 23.78
N ILE A 6 -0.53 11.54 22.83
CA ILE A 6 0.15 11.02 21.63
C ILE A 6 1.48 10.34 22.01
N THR A 7 2.16 10.84 23.04
CA THR A 7 3.49 10.36 23.46
C THR A 7 3.48 9.00 24.18
N VAL A 8 2.35 8.57 24.74
CA VAL A 8 2.23 7.24 25.38
C VAL A 8 1.85 6.18 24.34
N ALA A 9 0.90 6.47 23.45
CA ALA A 9 0.53 5.58 22.36
C ALA A 9 1.69 5.38 21.37
N ALA A 10 2.45 6.43 21.05
CA ALA A 10 3.66 6.34 20.25
C ALA A 10 4.75 5.48 20.91
N ASN A 11 4.91 5.54 22.24
CA ASN A 11 5.87 4.70 22.97
C ASN A 11 5.44 3.23 23.04
N GLU A 12 4.15 2.92 23.19
CA GLU A 12 3.66 1.54 23.17
C GLU A 12 3.71 0.93 21.76
N LEU A 13 3.32 1.71 20.74
CA LEU A 13 3.50 1.37 19.32
C LEU A 13 4.98 1.13 19.02
N TRP A 14 5.86 1.98 19.55
CA TRP A 14 7.31 1.85 19.45
C TRP A 14 7.85 0.60 20.15
N MET A 15 7.34 0.22 21.32
CA MET A 15 7.74 -1.03 21.98
C MET A 15 7.28 -2.25 21.20
N GLN A 16 6.11 -2.21 20.55
CA GLN A 16 5.63 -3.29 19.67
C GLN A 16 6.43 -3.36 18.36
N VAL A 17 6.74 -2.20 17.75
CA VAL A 17 7.66 -2.10 16.62
C VAL A 17 9.04 -2.58 16.99
N LEU A 18 9.57 -2.24 18.18
CA LEU A 18 10.86 -2.70 18.66
C LEU A 18 10.88 -4.19 18.94
N GLU A 19 9.87 -4.75 19.61
CA GLU A 19 9.82 -6.18 19.90
C GLU A 19 9.65 -6.98 18.61
N PHE A 20 8.86 -6.46 17.67
CA PHE A 20 8.70 -7.02 16.34
C PHE A 20 9.98 -6.87 15.51
N LEU A 21 10.61 -5.70 15.49
CA LEU A 21 11.87 -5.45 14.81
C LEU A 21 12.99 -6.28 15.42
N GLU A 22 13.08 -6.43 16.74
CA GLU A 22 14.12 -7.21 17.41
C GLU A 22 13.95 -8.71 17.14
N LYS A 23 12.70 -9.21 17.09
CA LYS A 23 12.38 -10.59 16.63
C LYS A 23 12.57 -10.77 15.12
N SER A 24 12.14 -9.82 14.30
CA SER A 24 12.19 -9.88 12.85
C SER A 24 13.59 -9.59 12.32
N LEU A 25 14.40 -8.75 12.97
CA LEU A 25 15.81 -8.48 12.68
C LEU A 25 16.72 -9.58 13.19
N SER A 26 16.45 -10.22 14.34
CA SER A 26 17.17 -11.45 14.69
C SER A 26 16.90 -12.56 13.68
N THR A 27 15.67 -12.61 13.14
CA THR A 27 15.31 -13.49 12.00
C THR A 27 15.93 -13.00 10.67
N LEU A 28 16.01 -11.69 10.42
CA LEU A 28 16.61 -11.08 9.22
C LEU A 28 18.12 -11.29 9.21
N VAL A 29 18.78 -11.18 10.37
CA VAL A 29 20.21 -11.46 10.58
C VAL A 29 20.48 -12.96 10.41
N SER A 30 19.57 -13.85 10.84
CA SER A 30 19.70 -15.29 10.57
C SER A 30 19.55 -15.61 9.07
N HIS A 31 18.58 -15.01 8.38
CA HIS A 31 18.32 -15.23 6.95
C HIS A 31 19.31 -14.51 6.01
N CYS A 32 19.88 -13.38 6.42
CA CYS A 32 20.97 -12.70 5.71
C CYS A 32 22.29 -13.47 5.83
N GLY A 33 22.46 -14.28 6.88
CA GLY A 33 23.56 -15.26 6.97
C GLY A 33 23.52 -16.34 5.88
N GLU A 34 22.37 -16.53 5.22
CA GLU A 34 22.14 -17.51 4.14
C GLU A 34 22.10 -16.86 2.74
N CYS A 35 22.23 -15.53 2.62
CA CYS A 35 22.19 -14.82 1.35
C CYS A 35 23.60 -14.70 0.70
N ALA A 36 23.66 -14.85 -0.62
CA ALA A 36 24.89 -14.92 -1.44
C ALA A 36 25.81 -13.68 -1.46
N ILE A 37 25.54 -12.68 -0.61
CA ILE A 37 26.29 -11.41 -0.50
C ILE A 37 27.24 -11.43 0.72
N GLY A 38 27.18 -12.47 1.56
CA GLY A 38 27.90 -12.54 2.82
C GLY A 38 27.17 -11.78 3.94
N PRO A 39 27.48 -12.07 5.21
CA PRO A 39 26.79 -11.45 6.33
C PRO A 39 27.02 -9.94 6.32
N LEU A 40 25.92 -9.16 6.41
CA LEU A 40 25.99 -7.75 6.72
C LEU A 40 26.75 -7.57 8.05
N GLN A 41 27.71 -6.65 8.07
CA GLN A 41 28.44 -6.32 9.30
C GLN A 41 27.42 -5.83 10.34
N LYS A 42 27.54 -6.32 11.57
CA LYS A 42 26.60 -6.00 12.66
C LYS A 42 26.43 -4.48 12.87
N ASP A 43 27.48 -3.70 12.63
CA ASP A 43 27.47 -2.25 12.76
C ASP A 43 26.67 -1.53 11.67
N ASP A 44 26.65 -2.05 10.44
CA ASP A 44 25.81 -1.53 9.36
C ASP A 44 24.33 -1.80 9.62
N VAL A 45 24.00 -2.97 10.18
CA VAL A 45 22.64 -3.31 10.62
C VAL A 45 22.20 -2.38 11.74
N ASN A 46 23.03 -2.18 12.77
CA ASN A 46 22.72 -1.29 13.88
C ASN A 46 22.51 0.17 13.43
N ARG A 47 23.29 0.64 12.47
CA ARG A 47 23.13 1.98 11.88
C ARG A 47 21.81 2.10 11.12
N LEU A 48 21.48 1.13 10.24
CA LEU A 48 20.22 1.12 9.51
C LEU A 48 19.02 1.09 10.47
N VAL A 49 19.11 0.31 11.54
CA VAL A 49 18.08 0.26 12.59
C VAL A 49 17.93 1.61 13.30
N ALA A 50 19.04 2.30 13.58
CA ALA A 50 19.01 3.64 14.19
C ALA A 50 18.45 4.71 13.24
N GLU A 51 18.77 4.63 11.94
CA GLU A 51 18.24 5.54 10.91
C GLU A 51 16.74 5.31 10.72
N VAL A 52 16.30 4.06 10.56
CA VAL A 52 14.87 3.72 10.48
C VAL A 52 14.15 4.15 11.76
N ARG A 53 14.72 3.88 12.94
CA ARG A 53 14.18 4.36 14.21
C ARG A 53 13.99 5.87 14.22
N THR A 54 15.00 6.63 13.80
CA THR A 54 14.96 8.09 13.81
C THR A 54 13.89 8.59 12.85
N SER A 55 13.80 8.02 11.65
CA SER A 55 12.77 8.41 10.67
C SER A 55 11.36 8.02 11.07
N VAL A 56 11.18 6.92 11.80
CA VAL A 56 9.87 6.52 12.34
C VAL A 56 9.45 7.44 13.49
N ILE A 57 10.39 7.84 14.35
CA ILE A 57 10.14 8.84 15.40
C ILE A 57 9.82 10.21 14.77
N GLU A 58 10.60 10.64 13.77
CA GLU A 58 10.30 11.85 13.00
C GLU A 58 8.92 11.77 12.36
N LEU A 59 8.55 10.67 11.71
CA LEU A 59 7.19 10.52 11.18
C LEU A 59 6.08 10.49 12.23
N GLY A 60 6.39 10.09 13.46
CA GLY A 60 5.43 10.07 14.56
C GLY A 60 5.26 11.42 15.26
N GLU A 61 6.33 12.20 15.35
CA GLU A 61 6.40 13.36 16.24
C GLU A 61 6.82 14.67 15.54
N ASP A 62 7.29 14.60 14.28
CA ASP A 62 7.74 15.77 13.51
C ASP A 62 6.59 16.40 12.71
N ALA A 63 6.08 17.50 13.24
CA ALA A 63 5.07 18.33 12.59
C ALA A 63 5.48 18.80 11.19
N GLU A 64 6.77 18.96 10.91
CA GLU A 64 7.26 19.34 9.58
C GLU A 64 7.08 18.21 8.57
N GLN A 65 7.35 16.95 8.94
CA GLN A 65 7.10 15.79 8.08
C GLN A 65 5.60 15.66 7.77
N HIS A 66 4.73 15.80 8.78
CA HIS A 66 3.28 15.80 8.59
C HIS A 66 2.84 16.91 7.66
N ARG A 67 3.39 18.13 7.81
CA ARG A 67 3.09 19.27 6.95
C ARG A 67 3.47 19.01 5.49
N ILE A 68 4.65 18.43 5.25
CA ILE A 68 5.09 18.06 3.89
C ILE A 68 4.15 17.01 3.31
N LEU A 69 3.78 15.99 4.09
CA LEU A 69 2.89 14.93 3.64
C LEU A 69 1.49 15.45 3.27
N ILE A 70 0.91 16.32 4.12
CA ILE A 70 -0.36 17.01 3.83
C ILE A 70 -0.25 17.80 2.51
N GLN A 71 0.85 18.52 2.28
CA GLN A 71 1.04 19.28 1.04
C GLN A 71 1.10 18.38 -0.20
N ILE A 72 1.80 17.25 -0.11
CA ILE A 72 1.88 16.27 -1.20
C ILE A 72 0.50 15.68 -1.48
N PHE A 73 -0.22 15.30 -0.43
CA PHE A 73 -1.56 14.73 -0.53
C PHE A 73 -2.54 15.72 -1.17
N SER A 74 -2.63 16.95 -0.64
CA SER A 74 -3.48 18.02 -1.19
C SER A 74 -3.13 18.34 -2.64
N LYS A 75 -1.84 18.28 -3.00
CA LYS A 75 -1.41 18.49 -4.39
C LYS A 75 -2.01 17.44 -5.31
N PHE A 76 -1.95 16.16 -4.96
CA PHE A 76 -2.49 15.08 -5.78
C PHE A 76 -4.02 15.13 -5.87
N GLU A 77 -4.72 15.42 -4.77
CA GLU A 77 -6.17 15.64 -4.78
C GLU A 77 -6.56 16.81 -5.70
N GLN A 78 -5.85 17.95 -5.61
CA GLN A 78 -6.14 19.12 -6.43
C GLN A 78 -5.86 18.87 -7.92
N GLU A 79 -4.73 18.24 -8.24
CA GLU A 79 -4.40 17.89 -9.64
C GLU A 79 -5.46 16.93 -10.23
N PHE A 80 -6.07 16.07 -9.42
CA PHE A 80 -7.16 15.18 -9.81
C PHE A 80 -8.43 15.97 -10.13
N LEU A 81 -8.81 16.87 -9.23
CA LEU A 81 -9.95 17.77 -9.40
C LEU A 81 -9.80 18.75 -10.58
N ASP A 82 -8.57 19.09 -10.92
CA ASP A 82 -8.24 19.93 -12.08
C ASP A 82 -8.18 19.15 -13.39
N GLY A 83 -8.34 17.82 -13.35
CA GLY A 83 -8.31 16.95 -14.53
C GLY A 83 -6.94 16.83 -15.18
N GLN A 84 -5.85 17.15 -14.46
CA GLN A 84 -4.49 17.09 -14.98
C GLN A 84 -4.04 15.65 -15.30
N PHE A 85 -4.73 14.65 -14.74
CA PHE A 85 -4.44 13.23 -14.96
C PHE A 85 -5.09 12.66 -16.23
N ASN A 86 -5.95 13.41 -16.93
CA ASN A 86 -6.54 12.95 -18.20
C ASN A 86 -5.50 12.82 -19.33
N SER A 87 -4.32 13.42 -19.17
CA SER A 87 -3.19 13.31 -20.09
C SER A 87 -2.07 12.40 -19.58
N LEU A 88 -2.24 11.75 -18.42
CA LEU A 88 -1.17 11.01 -17.73
C LEU A 88 -0.56 9.90 -18.58
N GLU A 89 -1.34 9.25 -19.45
CA GLU A 89 -0.86 8.16 -20.30
C GLU A 89 0.30 8.61 -21.21
N SER A 90 0.26 9.86 -21.67
CA SER A 90 1.24 10.41 -22.61
C SER A 90 2.58 10.78 -21.96
N ASN A 91 2.61 11.02 -20.65
CA ASN A 91 3.79 11.42 -19.88
C ASN A 91 4.01 10.57 -18.63
N PHE A 92 3.48 9.34 -18.60
CA PHE A 92 3.37 8.51 -17.41
C PHE A 92 4.70 8.34 -16.67
N GLU A 93 5.77 8.00 -17.39
CA GLU A 93 7.09 7.78 -16.81
C GLU A 93 7.70 9.06 -16.21
N GLU A 94 7.50 10.20 -16.88
CA GLU A 94 7.93 11.51 -16.35
C GLU A 94 7.16 11.85 -15.07
N ARG A 95 5.84 11.60 -15.07
CA ARG A 95 5.01 11.83 -13.90
C ARG A 95 5.41 10.96 -12.72
N VAL A 96 5.69 9.67 -12.94
CA VAL A 96 6.19 8.78 -11.88
C VAL A 96 7.45 9.36 -11.22
N LEU A 97 8.38 9.91 -12.01
CA LEU A 97 9.59 10.55 -11.46
C LEU A 97 9.28 11.83 -10.70
N GLN A 98 8.33 12.65 -11.16
CA GLN A 98 7.87 13.84 -10.45
C GLN A 98 7.22 13.49 -9.10
N VAL A 99 6.31 12.50 -9.09
CA VAL A 99 5.66 12.00 -7.87
C VAL A 99 6.71 11.43 -6.91
N ALA A 100 7.66 10.62 -7.40
CA ALA A 100 8.75 10.11 -6.57
C ALA A 100 9.61 11.25 -5.98
N GLY A 101 9.87 12.31 -6.75
CA GLY A 101 10.58 13.50 -6.28
C GLY A 101 9.84 14.27 -5.18
N GLU A 102 8.50 14.30 -5.23
CA GLU A 102 7.67 14.85 -4.15
C GLU A 102 7.72 13.96 -2.91
N LEU A 103 7.52 12.64 -3.07
CA LEU A 103 7.57 11.68 -1.96
C LEU A 103 8.91 11.72 -1.22
N ASN A 104 10.03 11.82 -1.95
CA ASN A 104 11.39 11.90 -1.39
C ASN A 104 11.64 13.14 -0.49
N LYS A 105 10.70 14.09 -0.40
CA LYS A 105 10.76 15.18 0.58
C LYS A 105 10.42 14.72 2.00
N VAL A 106 9.77 13.56 2.14
CA VAL A 106 9.47 12.91 3.42
C VAL A 106 10.55 11.88 3.72
N THR A 107 11.08 11.87 4.94
CA THR A 107 12.29 11.11 5.30
C THR A 107 12.15 9.61 5.00
N ILE A 108 11.01 8.98 5.29
CA ILE A 108 10.85 7.53 5.05
C ILE A 108 10.95 7.15 3.57
N PHE A 109 10.34 7.96 2.70
CA PHE A 109 10.41 7.73 1.26
C PHE A 109 11.82 8.02 0.74
N GLN A 110 12.51 9.01 1.31
CA GLN A 110 13.91 9.25 1.02
C GLN A 110 14.77 8.02 1.38
N LEU A 111 14.57 7.40 2.55
CA LEU A 111 15.26 6.17 2.94
C LEU A 111 14.95 5.02 1.98
N MET A 112 13.66 4.76 1.72
CA MET A 112 13.21 3.77 0.75
C MET A 112 13.83 3.99 -0.64
N SER A 113 14.10 5.23 -1.01
CA SER A 113 14.68 5.56 -2.32
C SER A 113 16.14 5.11 -2.49
N THR A 114 16.82 4.80 -1.40
CA THR A 114 18.19 4.26 -1.44
C THR A 114 18.21 2.74 -1.66
N MET A 115 17.04 2.10 -1.61
CA MET A 115 16.89 0.65 -1.65
C MET A 115 16.61 0.17 -3.08
N ILE A 116 17.13 -1.02 -3.40
CA ILE A 116 16.92 -1.67 -4.70
C ILE A 116 16.50 -3.12 -4.46
N ALA A 117 15.40 -3.53 -5.08
CA ALA A 117 14.98 -4.93 -5.05
C ALA A 117 16.01 -5.84 -5.71
N GLY A 118 16.40 -6.91 -5.01
CA GLY A 118 17.43 -7.84 -5.47
C GLY A 118 17.08 -8.60 -6.77
N PRO A 119 18.06 -9.28 -7.39
CA PRO A 119 17.97 -9.85 -8.75
C PRO A 119 16.89 -10.91 -8.96
N GLU A 120 16.47 -11.61 -7.90
CA GLU A 120 15.42 -12.65 -7.94
C GLU A 120 14.02 -12.12 -7.64
N SER A 121 13.85 -10.82 -7.31
CA SER A 121 12.55 -10.25 -7.01
C SER A 121 11.73 -10.03 -8.29
N ARG A 122 10.41 -10.20 -8.21
CA ARG A 122 9.48 -9.75 -9.26
C ARG A 122 9.53 -8.22 -9.47
N HIS A 123 10.05 -7.49 -8.48
CA HIS A 123 10.29 -6.04 -8.51
C HIS A 123 11.74 -5.69 -8.87
N ARG A 124 12.54 -6.62 -9.43
CA ARG A 124 13.99 -6.45 -9.68
C ARG A 124 14.32 -5.07 -10.25
N GLY A 125 15.26 -4.38 -9.60
CA GLY A 125 15.73 -3.07 -10.05
C GLY A 125 14.74 -1.92 -9.82
N THR A 126 13.57 -2.19 -9.24
CA THR A 126 12.62 -1.17 -8.81
C THR A 126 12.95 -0.71 -7.39
N ASN A 127 12.99 0.60 -7.24
CA ASN A 127 13.12 1.31 -5.99
C ASN A 127 11.73 1.42 -5.34
N PRO A 128 11.54 1.08 -4.05
CA PRO A 128 10.23 1.10 -3.40
C PRO A 128 9.49 2.44 -3.47
N THR A 129 10.19 3.58 -3.43
CA THR A 129 9.59 4.91 -3.61
C THR A 129 9.14 5.14 -5.05
N ILE A 130 9.92 4.70 -6.04
CA ILE A 130 9.52 4.75 -7.45
C ILE A 130 8.32 3.82 -7.71
N HIS A 131 8.30 2.65 -7.06
CA HIS A 131 7.16 1.74 -7.09
C HIS A 131 5.91 2.42 -6.53
N THR A 132 5.98 2.94 -5.31
CA THR A 132 4.88 3.70 -4.67
C THR A 132 4.38 4.84 -5.56
N ALA A 133 5.30 5.63 -6.13
CA ALA A 133 4.95 6.70 -7.07
C ALA A 133 4.20 6.18 -8.31
N ARG A 134 4.58 5.00 -8.82
CA ARG A 134 3.87 4.36 -9.93
C ARG A 134 2.50 3.85 -9.50
N VAL A 135 2.37 3.24 -8.32
CA VAL A 135 1.07 2.82 -7.77
C VAL A 135 0.11 4.01 -7.67
N ILE A 136 0.58 5.16 -7.17
CA ILE A 136 -0.21 6.39 -7.12
C ILE A 136 -0.67 6.80 -8.53
N CYS A 137 0.23 6.81 -9.52
CA CYS A 137 -0.13 7.17 -10.90
C CYS A 137 -1.12 6.19 -11.54
N GLU A 138 -0.93 4.88 -11.37
CA GLU A 138 -1.87 3.85 -11.83
C GLU A 138 -3.24 4.00 -11.15
N TRP A 139 -3.24 4.26 -9.83
CA TRP A 139 -4.47 4.47 -9.08
C TRP A 139 -5.20 5.74 -9.53
N LEU A 140 -4.50 6.86 -9.75
CA LEU A 140 -5.13 8.10 -10.22
C LEU A 140 -5.76 7.95 -11.62
N LEU A 141 -5.13 7.17 -12.52
CA LEU A 141 -5.74 6.80 -13.80
C LEU A 141 -7.03 6.02 -13.59
N GLU A 142 -7.00 5.02 -12.72
CA GLU A 142 -8.11 4.10 -12.50
C GLU A 142 -9.25 4.73 -11.66
N ALA A 143 -8.90 5.62 -10.73
CA ALA A 143 -9.80 6.42 -9.90
C ALA A 143 -10.71 7.30 -10.75
N SER A 144 -10.25 7.78 -11.91
CA SER A 144 -11.07 8.57 -12.85
C SER A 144 -12.29 7.81 -13.40
N SER A 145 -12.30 6.47 -13.31
CA SER A 145 -13.46 5.65 -13.68
C SER A 145 -14.56 5.62 -12.62
N ARG A 146 -14.25 6.01 -11.38
CA ARG A 146 -15.16 6.00 -10.21
C ARG A 146 -15.45 7.39 -9.68
N PHE A 147 -14.44 8.23 -9.63
CA PHE A 147 -14.50 9.58 -9.09
C PHE A 147 -14.44 10.60 -10.23
N THR A 148 -15.36 11.54 -10.23
CA THR A 148 -15.41 12.69 -11.12
C THR A 148 -15.51 13.95 -10.28
N LYS A 149 -15.17 15.10 -10.86
CA LYS A 149 -15.30 16.39 -10.17
C LYS A 149 -16.73 16.62 -9.64
N GLU A 150 -17.73 16.13 -10.34
CA GLU A 150 -19.13 16.27 -10.00
C GLU A 150 -19.57 15.35 -8.86
N ASN A 151 -18.95 14.17 -8.72
CA ASN A 151 -19.34 13.19 -7.70
C ASN A 151 -18.42 13.16 -6.48
N LEU A 152 -17.26 13.84 -6.52
CA LEU A 152 -16.27 13.90 -5.44
C LEU A 152 -16.69 14.83 -4.30
N THR A 153 -17.78 14.46 -3.63
CA THR A 153 -18.35 15.15 -2.47
C THR A 153 -18.81 14.14 -1.42
N GLY A 154 -18.89 14.53 -0.15
CA GLY A 154 -19.35 13.66 0.95
C GLY A 154 -18.56 12.35 1.02
N GLU A 155 -19.27 11.23 1.07
CA GLU A 155 -18.68 9.87 1.17
C GLU A 155 -17.73 9.53 0.01
N ASN A 156 -17.99 10.01 -1.22
CA ASN A 156 -17.08 9.76 -2.34
C ASN A 156 -15.75 10.49 -2.19
N LEU A 157 -15.76 11.70 -1.61
CA LEU A 157 -14.52 12.41 -1.30
C LEU A 157 -13.74 11.68 -0.20
N TRP A 158 -14.43 11.11 0.78
CA TRP A 158 -13.80 10.30 1.82
C TRP A 158 -13.16 9.04 1.25
N SER A 159 -13.91 8.25 0.46
CA SER A 159 -13.37 7.05 -0.19
C SER A 159 -12.19 7.34 -1.10
N PHE A 160 -12.23 8.44 -1.86
CA PHE A 160 -11.07 8.89 -2.64
C PHE A 160 -9.85 9.15 -1.76
N ARG A 161 -10.03 9.87 -0.65
CA ARG A 161 -8.94 10.23 0.26
C ARG A 161 -8.36 9.00 0.95
N GLU A 162 -9.22 8.11 1.45
CA GLU A 162 -8.82 6.85 2.09
C GLU A 162 -8.00 5.98 1.13
N GLU A 163 -8.46 5.82 -0.11
CA GLU A 163 -7.74 5.06 -1.12
C GLU A 163 -6.40 5.73 -1.50
N LEU A 164 -6.39 7.05 -1.69
CA LEU A 164 -5.15 7.80 -1.97
C LEU A 164 -4.13 7.65 -0.83
N LEU A 165 -4.58 7.71 0.42
CA LEU A 165 -3.73 7.47 1.59
C LEU A 165 -3.17 6.06 1.60
N ALA A 166 -4.02 5.06 1.36
CA ALA A 166 -3.59 3.68 1.31
C ALA A 166 -2.54 3.46 0.21
N VAL A 167 -2.75 3.95 -1.02
CA VAL A 167 -1.74 3.78 -2.09
C VAL A 167 -0.46 4.54 -1.80
N MET A 168 -0.52 5.71 -1.15
CA MET A 168 0.69 6.46 -0.77
C MET A 168 1.51 5.71 0.29
N LEU A 169 0.86 5.00 1.22
CA LEU A 169 1.51 4.46 2.42
C LEU A 169 1.58 2.92 2.48
N HIS A 170 1.02 2.20 1.49
CA HIS A 170 0.89 0.73 1.51
C HIS A 170 2.22 -0.01 1.70
N ASP A 171 3.31 0.58 1.25
CA ASP A 171 4.60 -0.08 1.08
C ASP A 171 5.70 0.43 2.03
N LEU A 172 5.35 1.25 3.02
CA LEU A 172 6.32 1.82 3.95
C LEU A 172 7.15 0.76 4.68
N GLY A 173 6.57 -0.40 4.97
CA GLY A 173 7.27 -1.52 5.60
C GLY A 173 8.46 -2.06 4.79
N LYS A 174 8.53 -1.78 3.49
CA LYS A 174 9.68 -2.16 2.65
C LYS A 174 10.96 -1.42 3.04
N VAL A 175 10.88 -0.33 3.81
CA VAL A 175 12.05 0.40 4.36
C VAL A 175 12.97 -0.51 5.19
N LEU A 176 12.44 -1.59 5.76
CA LEU A 176 13.21 -2.53 6.58
C LEU A 176 13.88 -3.61 5.75
N ASN A 177 13.21 -4.09 4.71
CA ASN A 177 13.77 -4.99 3.70
C ASN A 177 12.78 -5.13 2.52
N PRO A 178 13.19 -4.89 1.26
CA PRO A 178 12.29 -5.01 0.11
C PRO A 178 11.84 -6.44 -0.21
N ARG A 179 12.44 -7.45 0.41
CA ARG A 179 12.07 -8.88 0.32
C ARG A 179 11.24 -9.35 1.52
N PHE A 180 10.86 -8.45 2.43
CA PHE A 180 10.16 -8.86 3.64
C PHE A 180 8.70 -9.17 3.35
N ASP A 181 8.34 -10.45 3.45
CA ASP A 181 6.99 -10.94 3.18
C ASP A 181 5.93 -10.43 4.16
N GLY A 182 6.33 -9.86 5.30
CA GLY A 182 5.40 -9.21 6.25
C GLY A 182 5.33 -7.70 6.14
N HIS A 183 5.88 -7.08 5.07
CA HIS A 183 6.00 -5.63 4.97
C HIS A 183 4.67 -4.91 5.13
N HIS A 184 3.58 -5.46 4.58
CA HIS A 184 2.23 -4.91 4.72
C HIS A 184 1.78 -4.72 6.19
N LYS A 185 2.13 -5.64 7.10
CA LYS A 185 1.83 -5.49 8.54
C LYS A 185 2.61 -4.36 9.20
N ILE A 186 3.86 -4.19 8.78
CA ILE A 186 4.69 -3.10 9.27
C ILE A 186 4.27 -1.77 8.63
N SER A 187 3.86 -1.77 7.36
CA SER A 187 3.45 -0.57 6.64
C SER A 187 2.38 0.18 7.41
N TRP A 188 1.34 -0.50 7.91
CA TRP A 188 0.32 0.14 8.76
C TRP A 188 0.94 0.79 10.00
N THR A 189 1.81 0.05 10.68
CA THR A 189 2.45 0.52 11.91
C THR A 189 3.28 1.78 11.67
N LEU A 190 3.94 1.89 10.52
CA LEU A 190 4.70 3.07 10.12
C LEU A 190 3.81 4.20 9.58
N ALA A 191 2.68 3.86 8.96
CA ALA A 191 1.75 4.79 8.36
C ALA A 191 0.83 5.47 9.38
N ARG A 192 0.54 4.81 10.52
CA ARG A 192 -0.53 5.19 11.45
C ARG A 192 -0.48 6.66 11.89
N GLU A 193 0.69 7.17 12.25
CA GLU A 193 0.84 8.56 12.71
C GLU A 193 0.63 9.56 11.56
N SER A 194 1.13 9.23 10.38
CA SER A 194 0.90 10.01 9.16
C SER A 194 -0.58 10.03 8.76
N VAL A 195 -1.27 8.89 8.88
CA VAL A 195 -2.71 8.76 8.65
C VAL A 195 -3.48 9.61 9.66
N SER A 196 -3.14 9.52 10.94
CA SER A 196 -3.77 10.30 12.02
C SER A 196 -3.64 11.81 11.79
N ALA A 197 -2.46 12.28 11.37
CA ALA A 197 -2.22 13.69 11.05
C ALA A 197 -3.07 14.17 9.85
N LEU A 198 -3.18 13.35 8.79
CA LEU A 198 -3.99 13.64 7.62
C LEU A 198 -5.49 13.64 7.96
N PHE A 199 -5.95 12.70 8.77
CA PHE A 199 -7.34 12.63 9.22
C PHE A 199 -7.73 13.84 10.04
N ALA A 200 -6.89 14.25 10.98
CA ALA A 200 -7.09 15.47 11.75
C ALA A 200 -7.14 16.72 10.86
N HIS A 201 -6.38 16.75 9.76
CA HIS A 201 -6.37 17.87 8.82
C HIS A 201 -7.62 17.90 7.93
N PHE A 202 -8.11 16.74 7.49
CA PHE A 202 -9.21 16.61 6.53
C PHE A 202 -10.58 16.31 7.16
N ASP A 203 -10.65 16.25 8.50
CA ASP A 203 -11.85 15.91 9.27
C ASP A 203 -12.43 14.54 8.88
N LEU A 204 -11.54 13.53 8.76
CA LEU A 204 -11.92 12.14 8.51
C LEU A 204 -12.22 11.42 9.83
N ASP A 205 -13.23 10.57 9.83
CA ASP A 205 -13.70 9.88 11.05
C ASP A 205 -12.88 8.62 11.37
N SER A 206 -13.19 7.97 12.50
CA SER A 206 -12.48 6.76 12.93
C SER A 206 -12.76 5.53 12.05
N ARG A 207 -13.85 5.49 11.26
CA ARG A 207 -14.09 4.39 10.32
C ARG A 207 -13.12 4.45 9.14
N SER A 208 -12.66 5.64 8.77
CA SER A 208 -11.58 5.80 7.80
C SER A 208 -10.29 5.12 8.26
N ASP A 209 -10.03 5.04 9.57
CA ASP A 209 -8.80 4.41 10.13
C ASP A 209 -8.79 2.91 9.87
N ASP A 210 -9.90 2.26 10.21
CA ASP A 210 -10.10 0.83 10.00
C ASP A 210 -10.02 0.48 8.50
N LYS A 211 -10.60 1.32 7.63
CA LYS A 211 -10.58 1.10 6.19
C LYS A 211 -9.18 1.27 5.59
N VAL A 212 -8.45 2.32 5.97
CA VAL A 212 -7.08 2.55 5.49
C VAL A 212 -6.14 1.46 6.01
N ASN A 213 -6.26 1.08 7.28
CA ASN A 213 -5.52 -0.05 7.84
C ASN A 213 -5.79 -1.34 7.07
N PHE A 214 -7.06 -1.65 6.83
CA PHE A 214 -7.46 -2.82 6.04
C PHE A 214 -6.82 -2.81 4.65
N MET A 215 -6.91 -1.69 3.93
CA MET A 215 -6.31 -1.56 2.60
C MET A 215 -4.80 -1.75 2.62
N ILE A 216 -4.08 -1.11 3.55
CA ILE A 216 -2.62 -1.25 3.67
C ILE A 216 -2.22 -2.67 4.06
N SER A 217 -2.92 -3.27 5.02
CA SER A 217 -2.59 -4.58 5.56
C SER A 217 -2.88 -5.73 4.60
N MET A 218 -3.83 -5.55 3.66
CA MET A 218 -4.30 -6.60 2.75
C MET A 218 -3.95 -6.36 1.28
N HIS A 219 -3.26 -5.27 0.91
CA HIS A 219 -3.01 -4.90 -0.50
C HIS A 219 -2.31 -5.97 -1.35
N ASP A 220 -1.46 -6.85 -0.77
CA ASP A 220 -0.74 -7.92 -1.48
C ASP A 220 -1.32 -9.32 -1.19
N MET A 221 -2.53 -9.42 -0.60
CA MET A 221 -3.07 -10.70 -0.14
C MET A 221 -3.22 -11.73 -1.27
N CYS A 222 -3.66 -11.30 -2.47
CA CYS A 222 -3.80 -12.23 -3.60
C CYS A 222 -2.44 -12.76 -4.04
N GLY A 223 -1.39 -11.92 -3.98
CA GLY A 223 -0.02 -12.33 -4.24
C GLY A 223 0.50 -13.33 -3.21
N HIS A 224 0.11 -13.18 -1.93
CA HIS A 224 0.43 -14.14 -0.88
C HIS A 224 -0.31 -15.47 -1.03
N ILE A 225 -1.60 -15.46 -1.39
CA ILE A 225 -2.38 -16.67 -1.68
C ILE A 225 -1.80 -17.41 -2.89
N ALA A 226 -1.55 -16.71 -4.00
CA ALA A 226 -0.96 -17.28 -5.22
C ALA A 226 0.40 -17.95 -4.95
N ALA A 227 1.21 -17.34 -4.07
CA ALA A 227 2.50 -17.87 -3.68
C ALA A 227 2.43 -18.99 -2.63
N GLY A 228 1.23 -19.37 -2.16
CA GLY A 228 1.04 -20.38 -1.10
C GLY A 228 1.51 -19.93 0.29
N ARG A 229 1.66 -18.61 0.51
CA ARG A 229 2.13 -18.02 1.77
C ARG A 229 0.98 -17.68 2.74
N MET A 230 -0.24 -17.62 2.23
CA MET A 230 -1.46 -17.34 2.99
C MET A 230 -2.57 -18.29 2.53
N PRO A 231 -3.24 -19.01 3.44
CA PRO A 231 -4.35 -19.89 3.08
C PRO A 231 -5.58 -19.10 2.64
N TYR A 232 -6.17 -19.47 1.49
CA TYR A 232 -7.40 -18.83 1.00
C TYR A 232 -8.55 -18.87 2.01
N SER A 233 -8.72 -20.00 2.72
CA SER A 233 -9.80 -20.17 3.70
C SER A 233 -9.69 -19.21 4.89
N GLU A 234 -8.47 -18.89 5.32
CA GLU A 234 -8.25 -17.93 6.42
C GLU A 234 -8.64 -16.51 5.96
N VAL A 235 -8.22 -16.11 4.75
CA VAL A 235 -8.61 -14.82 4.16
C VAL A 235 -10.12 -14.73 3.97
N LEU A 236 -10.74 -15.79 3.47
CA LEU A 236 -12.19 -15.81 3.30
C LEU A 236 -12.92 -15.59 4.63
N GLU A 237 -12.49 -16.25 5.71
CA GLU A 237 -13.08 -16.08 7.05
C GLU A 237 -12.92 -14.65 7.58
N ASP A 238 -11.72 -14.07 7.46
CA ASP A 238 -11.44 -12.70 7.88
C ASP A 238 -12.31 -11.68 7.12
N PHE A 239 -12.68 -12.00 5.88
CA PHE A 239 -13.39 -11.10 4.99
C PHE A 239 -14.92 -11.21 5.09
N GLN A 240 -15.47 -12.22 5.78
CA GLN A 240 -16.92 -12.38 5.97
C GLN A 240 -17.60 -11.22 6.71
N ARG A 241 -16.81 -10.39 7.41
CA ARG A 241 -17.30 -9.24 8.20
C ARG A 241 -16.92 -7.89 7.60
N VAL A 242 -16.31 -7.91 6.42
CA VAL A 242 -15.82 -6.71 5.74
C VAL A 242 -16.92 -6.16 4.83
N ASP A 243 -17.16 -4.86 4.90
CA ASP A 243 -18.16 -4.19 4.07
C ASP A 243 -17.74 -4.20 2.58
N GLU A 244 -18.72 -4.27 1.68
CA GLU A 244 -18.46 -4.30 0.23
C GLU A 244 -17.66 -3.08 -0.25
N ASP A 245 -17.82 -1.91 0.38
CA ASP A 245 -17.05 -0.71 0.04
C ASP A 245 -15.57 -0.84 0.39
N TYR A 246 -15.21 -1.55 1.47
CA TYR A 246 -13.82 -1.86 1.81
C TYR A 246 -13.21 -2.77 0.75
N MET A 247 -13.98 -3.77 0.31
CA MET A 247 -13.59 -4.67 -0.77
C MET A 247 -13.37 -3.91 -2.08
N ARG A 248 -14.29 -3.03 -2.44
CA ARG A 248 -14.15 -2.17 -3.62
C ARG A 248 -12.86 -1.35 -3.54
N SER A 249 -12.64 -0.64 -2.45
CA SER A 249 -11.42 0.17 -2.29
C SER A 249 -10.14 -0.66 -2.34
N LEU A 250 -10.10 -1.81 -1.65
CA LEU A 250 -8.95 -2.72 -1.67
C LEU A 250 -8.68 -3.28 -3.09
N PHE A 251 -9.70 -3.60 -3.87
CA PHE A 251 -9.54 -4.03 -5.26
C PHE A 251 -8.75 -3.01 -6.09
N TYR A 252 -9.12 -1.73 -6.00
CA TYR A 252 -8.49 -0.66 -6.77
C TYR A 252 -7.05 -0.37 -6.30
N VAL A 253 -6.77 -0.53 -5.00
CA VAL A 253 -5.40 -0.47 -4.46
C VAL A 253 -4.55 -1.62 -5.02
N GLN A 254 -5.02 -2.87 -4.88
CA GLN A 254 -4.29 -4.06 -5.34
C GLN A 254 -4.10 -4.07 -6.86
N LEU A 255 -5.11 -3.64 -7.61
CA LEU A 255 -5.04 -3.54 -9.06
C LEU A 255 -3.94 -2.57 -9.50
N SER A 256 -3.89 -1.40 -8.86
CA SER A 256 -2.86 -0.37 -9.12
C SER A 256 -1.47 -0.86 -8.76
N ASP A 257 -1.34 -1.55 -7.62
CA ASP A 257 -0.07 -2.15 -7.18
C ASP A 257 0.45 -3.19 -8.19
N MET A 258 -0.41 -4.13 -8.58
CA MET A 258 -0.07 -5.15 -9.58
C MET A 258 0.29 -4.55 -10.95
N ARG A 259 -0.38 -3.48 -11.38
CA ARG A 259 -0.06 -2.79 -12.64
C ARG A 259 1.28 -2.08 -12.57
N ALA A 260 1.64 -1.50 -11.42
CA ALA A 260 2.92 -0.83 -11.22
C ALA A 260 4.11 -1.78 -11.38
N ILE A 261 3.93 -3.09 -11.18
CA ILE A 261 4.98 -4.10 -11.35
C ILE A 261 5.17 -4.44 -12.84
N LYS A 262 6.02 -3.66 -13.51
CA LYS A 262 6.35 -3.81 -14.94
C LYS A 262 6.80 -5.21 -15.34
N ALA A 263 7.64 -5.84 -14.51
CA ALA A 263 8.24 -7.13 -14.82
C ALA A 263 7.35 -8.33 -14.42
N MET A 264 6.17 -8.10 -13.83
CA MET A 264 5.30 -9.19 -13.42
C MET A 264 4.71 -9.90 -14.66
N PRO A 265 4.92 -11.23 -14.79
CA PRO A 265 4.31 -12.00 -15.88
C PRO A 265 2.78 -11.88 -15.89
N MET A 266 2.19 -11.82 -17.08
CA MET A 266 0.73 -11.75 -17.23
C MET A 266 0.00 -12.93 -16.57
N SER A 267 0.61 -14.12 -16.54
CA SER A 267 0.05 -15.27 -15.82
C SER A 267 -0.15 -15.00 -14.33
N HIS A 268 0.80 -14.33 -13.67
CA HIS A 268 0.67 -13.97 -12.25
C HIS A 268 -0.37 -12.86 -12.05
N LYS A 269 -0.45 -11.89 -12.97
CA LYS A 269 -1.52 -10.87 -12.92
C LYS A 269 -2.90 -11.52 -13.03
N HIS A 270 -3.04 -12.49 -13.93
CA HIS A 270 -4.27 -13.26 -14.12
C HIS A 270 -4.63 -14.09 -12.89
N GLU A 271 -3.64 -14.71 -12.25
CA GLU A 271 -3.83 -15.47 -11.01
C GLU A 271 -4.33 -14.57 -9.86
N ASN A 272 -3.71 -13.40 -9.66
CA ASN A 272 -4.17 -12.43 -8.65
C ASN A 272 -5.61 -11.97 -8.88
N ILE A 273 -5.96 -11.61 -10.12
CA ILE A 273 -7.34 -11.23 -10.48
C ILE A 273 -8.31 -12.38 -10.24
N THR A 274 -7.91 -13.61 -10.55
CA THR A 274 -8.73 -14.81 -10.36
C THR A 274 -9.00 -15.06 -8.87
N ILE A 275 -7.98 -14.97 -8.01
CA ILE A 275 -8.13 -15.14 -6.56
C ILE A 275 -9.07 -14.08 -5.99
N TRP A 276 -8.88 -12.81 -6.38
CA TRP A 276 -9.76 -11.73 -5.96
C TRP A 276 -11.21 -11.99 -6.39
N SER A 277 -11.40 -12.44 -7.63
CA SER A 277 -12.74 -12.72 -8.15
C SER A 277 -13.43 -13.88 -7.44
N MET A 278 -12.68 -14.92 -7.09
CA MET A 278 -13.18 -16.02 -6.27
C MET A 278 -13.63 -15.53 -4.90
N LEU A 279 -12.84 -14.64 -4.28
CA LEU A 279 -13.17 -14.09 -2.97
C LEU A 279 -14.46 -13.25 -3.02
N CYS A 280 -14.63 -12.38 -4.02
CA CYS A 280 -15.88 -11.64 -4.19
C CYS A 280 -17.08 -12.57 -4.40
N PHE A 281 -16.90 -13.66 -5.16
CA PHE A 281 -17.96 -14.65 -5.36
C PHE A 281 -18.35 -15.37 -4.06
N ASP A 282 -17.38 -15.90 -3.33
CA ASP A 282 -17.64 -16.65 -2.11
C ASP A 282 -18.22 -15.75 -0.99
N LEU A 283 -18.00 -14.44 -1.04
CA LEU A 283 -18.58 -13.44 -0.14
C LEU A 283 -19.93 -12.89 -0.61
N GLY A 284 -20.36 -13.18 -1.85
CA GLY A 284 -21.63 -12.70 -2.41
C GLY A 284 -21.62 -11.23 -2.89
N PHE A 285 -20.47 -10.70 -3.29
CA PHE A 285 -20.32 -9.33 -3.82
C PHE A 285 -20.49 -9.28 -5.34
N ASP A 286 -21.70 -9.56 -5.82
CA ASP A 286 -22.03 -9.66 -7.25
C ASP A 286 -21.67 -8.40 -8.05
N GLU A 287 -21.88 -7.21 -7.48
CA GLU A 287 -21.55 -5.94 -8.17
C GLU A 287 -20.05 -5.82 -8.48
N LEU A 288 -19.18 -6.27 -7.57
CA LEU A 288 -17.74 -6.28 -7.79
C LEU A 288 -17.34 -7.30 -8.86
N ILE A 289 -18.02 -8.44 -8.92
CA ILE A 289 -17.82 -9.46 -9.96
C ILE A 289 -18.16 -8.89 -11.34
N ASP A 290 -19.30 -8.22 -11.47
CA ASP A 290 -19.72 -7.56 -12.71
C ASP A 290 -18.72 -6.48 -13.14
N GLU A 291 -18.23 -5.69 -12.19
CA GLU A 291 -17.22 -4.67 -12.44
C GLU A 291 -15.92 -5.28 -12.98
N MET A 292 -15.48 -6.40 -12.39
CA MET A 292 -14.30 -7.13 -12.86
C MET A 292 -14.49 -7.74 -14.23
N ILE A 293 -15.65 -8.34 -14.52
CA ILE A 293 -15.96 -8.88 -15.85
C ILE A 293 -15.91 -7.76 -16.89
N LYS A 294 -16.44 -6.59 -16.55
CA LYS A 294 -16.40 -5.41 -17.43
C LYS A 294 -14.97 -4.93 -17.68
N LYS A 295 -14.12 -4.87 -16.64
CA LYS A 295 -12.71 -4.44 -16.76
C LYS A 295 -11.83 -5.50 -17.43
N PHE A 296 -12.16 -6.77 -17.24
CA PHE A 296 -11.37 -7.89 -17.75
C PHE A 296 -12.26 -8.98 -18.37
N PRO A 297 -12.83 -8.73 -19.56
CA PRO A 297 -13.78 -9.65 -20.21
C PRO A 297 -13.23 -11.06 -20.42
N GLN A 298 -11.92 -11.23 -20.54
CA GLN A 298 -11.26 -12.52 -20.70
C GLN A 298 -11.43 -13.46 -19.49
N PHE A 299 -11.79 -12.96 -18.31
CA PHE A 299 -12.08 -13.81 -17.14
C PHE A 299 -13.56 -14.20 -17.04
N SER A 300 -14.43 -13.65 -17.88
CA SER A 300 -15.87 -13.98 -17.88
C SER A 300 -16.11 -15.48 -17.96
N ASP A 301 -15.42 -16.20 -18.86
CA ASP A 301 -15.55 -17.65 -19.01
C ASP A 301 -15.05 -18.44 -17.79
N ILE A 302 -14.02 -17.95 -17.10
CA ILE A 302 -13.45 -18.59 -15.91
C ILE A 302 -14.39 -18.42 -14.72
N LEU A 303 -14.98 -17.23 -14.59
CA LEU A 303 -15.96 -16.92 -13.56
C LEU A 303 -17.27 -17.67 -13.83
N ASN A 304 -17.85 -17.54 -15.02
CA ASN A 304 -19.09 -18.21 -15.43
C ASN A 304 -19.03 -19.74 -15.31
N ARG A 305 -17.88 -20.36 -15.59
CA ARG A 305 -17.71 -21.81 -15.44
C ARG A 305 -17.65 -22.26 -13.99
N ARG A 306 -17.32 -21.41 -13.02
CA ARG A 306 -17.33 -21.77 -11.59
C ARG A 306 -18.65 -21.40 -10.90
N LEU A 307 -19.28 -20.30 -11.33
CA LEU A 307 -20.65 -19.91 -10.92
C LEU A 307 -21.70 -21.00 -11.24
N SER A 308 -21.44 -21.85 -12.23
CA SER A 308 -22.33 -22.94 -12.65
C SER A 308 -22.15 -24.25 -11.86
N PHE A 309 -21.19 -24.32 -10.92
CA PHE A 309 -20.93 -25.49 -10.06
C PHE A 309 -21.08 -25.22 -8.56
N ALA A 310 -21.43 -23.98 -8.16
CA ALA A 310 -21.83 -23.63 -6.79
C ALA A 310 -23.36 -23.62 -6.69
#